data_AF-A0A1E7F0L7-F1
#
_entry.id   AF-A0A1E7F0L7-F1
#
_cell.length_a   1.000
_cell.length_b   1.000
_cell.length_c   1.000
_cell.angle_alpha   90.00
_cell.angle_beta   90.00
_cell.angle_gamma   90.00
#
_symmetry.space_group_name_H-M   'P 1'
#
loop_
_entity.id
_entity.type
_entity.pdbx_description
1 polymer ?
#
loop_
_entity_poly.entity_id
_entity_poly.type
_entity_poly.pdbx_seq_one_letter_code
_entity_poly.pdbx_strand_id
1 'polypeptide(L)'
;MVEKYNKGDSDLSPNARCFNAVISSYAKSALPGAAQRAEILLDKLDGLYMSGLEEAKPNSFNYNSLITAWANCRPQDHENDYEFCSARKAQEILERMEQCYAAGDLSCKPTTISYNAVIDAYAKSSREDAAERAEQILRRMGHLYKEGRADIRPNTRSFNTVINAWAKSGRGDEAAEKAQDLLDMMTRLYEEGNNDTVRPDVHTFCTVINAFARSQLRYKAERANNLFRTMKDAYEMDENGGRKNKNGHLRPNVVAVNAVMNACAYTAGGDIQEQNRAMEIAHKRLKDLEDSDYGSPDQITYGTFLKVCANQMPECNSRQQIIENIFQKSTRDGQVGNLVLQQLQIMGPSDLYFQLTGHYVEDNIQMEDLPKEWWCNVVEDKWRRRRHVDY
;
A
#
# COMPACT_ATOMS: atom_id res chain seq x y z
N MET A 1 -34.32 0.79 -21.30
CA MET A 1 -33.92 -0.37 -22.13
C MET A 1 -34.78 -1.58 -21.82
N VAL A 2 -34.60 -2.25 -20.68
CA VAL A 2 -35.37 -3.47 -20.33
C VAL A 2 -36.89 -3.29 -20.39
N GLU A 3 -37.44 -2.17 -19.90
CA GLU A 3 -38.88 -1.92 -20.00
C GLU A 3 -39.38 -1.78 -21.44
N LYS A 4 -38.56 -1.25 -22.36
CA LYS A 4 -38.93 -1.11 -23.77
C LYS A 4 -38.87 -2.46 -24.48
N TYR A 5 -37.84 -3.25 -24.20
CA TYR A 5 -37.72 -4.64 -24.65
C TYR A 5 -38.94 -5.47 -24.22
N ASN A 6 -39.33 -5.39 -22.94
CA ASN A 6 -40.51 -6.10 -22.41
C ASN A 6 -41.84 -5.61 -23.04
N LYS A 7 -41.86 -4.41 -23.63
CA LYS A 7 -43.01 -3.86 -24.37
C LYS A 7 -43.00 -4.22 -25.86
N GLY A 8 -42.05 -5.04 -26.31
CA GLY A 8 -41.95 -5.54 -27.69
C GLY A 8 -41.05 -4.74 -28.62
N ASP A 9 -40.23 -3.83 -28.10
CA ASP A 9 -39.25 -3.08 -28.90
C ASP A 9 -38.03 -3.96 -29.21
N SER A 10 -38.00 -4.55 -30.41
CA SER A 10 -36.95 -5.47 -30.87
C SER A 10 -35.61 -4.80 -31.16
N ASP A 11 -35.59 -3.46 -31.33
CA ASP A 11 -34.36 -2.72 -31.61
C ASP A 11 -33.47 -2.54 -30.36
N LEU A 12 -34.01 -2.83 -29.17
CA LEU A 12 -33.33 -2.72 -27.88
C LEU A 12 -33.22 -4.06 -27.18
N SER A 13 -32.21 -4.87 -27.52
CA SER A 13 -31.89 -6.12 -26.81
C SER A 13 -30.99 -5.86 -25.59
N PRO A 14 -31.44 -6.12 -24.34
CA PRO A 14 -30.58 -6.06 -23.16
C PRO A 14 -29.56 -7.21 -23.18
N ASN A 15 -28.27 -6.88 -23.16
CA ASN A 15 -27.20 -7.88 -23.17
C ASN A 15 -26.18 -7.69 -22.04
N ALA A 16 -25.34 -8.69 -21.83
CA ALA A 16 -24.32 -8.70 -20.78
C ALA A 16 -23.37 -7.48 -20.82
N ARG A 17 -23.07 -6.95 -22.02
CA ARG A 17 -22.20 -5.77 -22.20
C ARG A 17 -22.86 -4.50 -21.69
N CYS A 18 -24.14 -4.28 -22.02
CA CYS A 18 -24.90 -3.13 -21.55
C CYS A 18 -25.00 -3.10 -20.02
N PHE A 19 -25.29 -4.25 -19.41
CA PHE A 19 -25.30 -4.36 -17.94
C PHE A 19 -23.92 -4.14 -17.33
N ASN A 20 -22.86 -4.73 -17.92
CA ASN A 20 -21.48 -4.54 -17.43
C ASN A 20 -21.06 -3.06 -17.43
N ALA A 21 -21.45 -2.28 -18.44
CA ALA A 21 -21.15 -0.85 -18.49
C ALA A 21 -21.73 -0.11 -17.27
N VAL A 22 -22.97 -0.42 -16.89
CA VAL A 22 -23.64 0.21 -15.74
C VAL A 22 -23.06 -0.31 -14.42
N ILE A 23 -22.87 -1.63 -14.28
CA ILE A 23 -22.26 -2.23 -13.08
C ILE A 23 -20.85 -1.66 -12.86
N SER A 24 -20.04 -1.56 -13.92
CA SER A 24 -18.70 -0.96 -13.86
C SER A 24 -18.74 0.52 -13.52
N SER A 25 -19.75 1.26 -13.99
CA SER A 25 -19.95 2.66 -13.61
C SER A 25 -20.25 2.80 -12.12
N TYR A 26 -21.10 1.94 -11.56
CA TYR A 26 -21.35 1.91 -10.11
C TYR A 26 -20.10 1.54 -9.33
N ALA A 27 -19.32 0.56 -9.79
CA ALA A 27 -18.08 0.13 -9.15
C ALA A 27 -17.02 1.24 -9.05
N LYS A 28 -17.05 2.19 -9.99
CA LYS A 28 -16.19 3.38 -10.01
C LYS A 28 -16.82 4.59 -9.33
N SER A 29 -18.14 4.57 -9.13
CA SER A 29 -18.86 5.65 -8.47
C SER A 29 -18.65 5.57 -6.95
N ALA A 30 -18.38 6.69 -6.30
CA ALA A 30 -18.36 6.78 -4.84
C ALA A 30 -19.77 7.09 -4.27
N LEU A 31 -20.82 6.59 -4.93
CA LEU A 31 -22.20 6.87 -4.56
C LEU A 31 -22.67 5.90 -3.46
N PRO A 32 -23.39 6.39 -2.44
CA PRO A 32 -24.01 5.51 -1.45
C PRO A 32 -24.98 4.52 -2.11
N GLY A 33 -24.90 3.26 -1.70
CA GLY A 33 -25.74 2.19 -2.25
C GLY A 33 -25.33 1.69 -3.64
N ALA A 34 -24.19 2.14 -4.19
CA ALA A 34 -23.74 1.77 -5.54
C ALA A 34 -23.55 0.25 -5.70
N ALA A 35 -23.00 -0.42 -4.67
CA ALA A 35 -22.76 -1.86 -4.69
C ALA A 35 -24.07 -2.67 -4.74
N GLN A 36 -25.08 -2.26 -3.96
CA GLN A 36 -26.42 -2.87 -3.96
C GLN A 36 -27.12 -2.68 -5.31
N ARG A 37 -27.01 -1.48 -5.89
CA ARG A 37 -27.57 -1.22 -7.23
C ARG A 37 -26.89 -2.06 -8.29
N ALA A 38 -25.58 -2.25 -8.18
CA ALA A 38 -24.83 -3.14 -9.05
C ALA A 38 -25.27 -4.61 -8.88
N GLU A 39 -25.55 -5.06 -7.65
CA GLU A 39 -26.03 -6.41 -7.37
C GLU A 39 -27.42 -6.65 -7.97
N ILE A 40 -28.37 -5.73 -7.75
CA ILE A 40 -29.72 -5.77 -8.34
C ILE A 40 -29.64 -5.85 -9.88
N LEU A 41 -28.68 -5.17 -10.50
CA LEU A 41 -28.49 -5.24 -11.94
C LEU A 41 -27.95 -6.59 -12.40
N LEU A 42 -27.08 -7.24 -11.63
CA LEU A 42 -26.61 -8.59 -11.95
C LEU A 42 -27.76 -9.60 -11.82
N ASP A 43 -28.53 -9.54 -10.73
CA ASP A 43 -29.68 -10.44 -10.53
C ASP A 43 -30.76 -10.25 -11.60
N LYS A 44 -30.94 -9.01 -12.08
CA LYS A 44 -31.83 -8.73 -13.22
C LYS A 44 -31.28 -9.30 -14.53
N LEU A 45 -29.96 -9.28 -14.73
CA LEU A 45 -29.31 -9.91 -15.89
C LEU A 45 -29.50 -11.44 -15.85
N ASP A 46 -29.29 -12.06 -14.70
CA ASP A 46 -29.58 -13.49 -14.47
C ASP A 46 -31.05 -13.81 -14.77
N GLY A 47 -31.99 -13.02 -14.26
CA GLY A 47 -33.42 -13.23 -14.51
C GLY A 47 -33.80 -13.16 -15.99
N LEU A 48 -33.18 -12.26 -16.75
CA LEU A 48 -33.38 -12.19 -18.21
C LEU A 48 -32.81 -13.42 -18.92
N TYR A 49 -31.63 -13.90 -18.53
CA TYR A 49 -31.06 -15.13 -19.07
C TYR A 49 -31.95 -16.34 -18.78
N MET A 50 -32.45 -16.48 -17.53
CA MET A 50 -33.37 -17.55 -17.15
C MET A 50 -34.72 -17.48 -17.88
N SER A 51 -35.12 -16.29 -18.38
CA SER A 51 -36.31 -16.13 -19.22
C SER A 51 -36.10 -16.54 -20.69
N GLY A 52 -34.89 -16.97 -21.07
CA GLY A 52 -34.54 -17.46 -22.40
C GLY A 52 -33.75 -16.47 -23.26
N LEU A 53 -33.33 -15.31 -22.72
CA LEU A 53 -32.53 -14.33 -23.47
C LEU A 53 -31.04 -14.69 -23.39
N GLU A 54 -30.52 -15.40 -24.39
CA GLU A 54 -29.12 -15.86 -24.42
C GLU A 54 -28.10 -14.71 -24.35
N GLU A 55 -28.38 -13.56 -24.98
CA GLU A 55 -27.49 -12.38 -24.94
C GLU A 55 -27.33 -11.77 -23.54
N ALA A 56 -28.28 -12.05 -22.65
CA ALA A 56 -28.28 -11.62 -21.26
C ALA A 56 -27.47 -12.56 -20.34
N LYS A 57 -26.75 -13.55 -20.88
CA LYS A 57 -25.94 -14.46 -20.07
C LYS A 57 -24.84 -13.72 -19.29
N PRO A 58 -24.85 -13.76 -17.94
CA PRO A 58 -23.77 -13.19 -17.13
C PRO A 58 -22.41 -13.84 -17.43
N ASN A 59 -21.35 -13.05 -17.35
CA ASN A 59 -19.99 -13.52 -17.57
C ASN A 59 -19.00 -12.93 -16.56
N SER A 60 -17.75 -13.34 -16.66
CA SER A 60 -16.67 -12.93 -15.75
C SER A 60 -16.49 -11.42 -15.62
N PHE A 61 -16.78 -10.62 -16.65
CA PHE A 61 -16.73 -9.16 -16.55
C PHE A 61 -17.82 -8.62 -15.62
N ASN A 62 -19.05 -9.14 -15.73
CA ASN A 62 -20.16 -8.74 -14.87
C ASN A 62 -19.85 -9.05 -13.39
N TYR A 63 -19.42 -10.28 -13.11
CA TYR A 63 -19.01 -10.71 -11.77
C TYR A 63 -17.83 -9.88 -11.22
N ASN A 64 -16.76 -9.69 -12.00
CA ASN A 64 -15.59 -8.90 -11.57
C ASN A 64 -15.96 -7.44 -11.27
N SER A 65 -16.84 -6.84 -12.09
CA SER A 65 -17.33 -5.48 -11.86
C SER A 65 -18.16 -5.40 -10.57
N LEU A 66 -18.98 -6.41 -10.28
CA LEU A 66 -19.75 -6.47 -9.04
C LEU A 66 -18.86 -6.66 -7.81
N ILE A 67 -17.89 -7.59 -7.85
CA ILE A 67 -16.91 -7.79 -6.78
C ILE A 67 -16.16 -6.48 -6.51
N THR A 68 -15.77 -5.77 -7.56
CA THR A 68 -15.10 -4.46 -7.44
C THR A 68 -16.00 -3.40 -6.82
N ALA A 69 -17.30 -3.40 -7.14
CA ALA A 69 -18.26 -2.48 -6.52
C ALA A 69 -18.36 -2.70 -5.01
N TRP A 70 -18.44 -3.97 -4.58
CA TRP A 70 -18.38 -4.30 -3.15
C TRP A 70 -17.03 -3.97 -2.52
N ALA A 71 -15.92 -4.21 -3.21
CA ALA A 71 -14.57 -3.88 -2.72
C ALA A 71 -14.35 -2.37 -2.49
N ASN A 72 -15.10 -1.52 -3.21
CA ASN A 72 -15.03 -0.06 -3.08
C ASN A 72 -16.13 0.55 -2.21
N CYS A 73 -17.07 -0.27 -1.70
CA CYS A 73 -18.16 0.18 -0.84
C CYS A 73 -17.62 0.71 0.49
N ARG A 74 -18.09 1.89 0.93
CA ARG A 74 -17.57 2.55 2.13
C ARG A 74 -18.40 2.17 3.37
N PRO A 75 -17.79 2.08 4.56
CA PRO A 75 -18.51 1.79 5.79
C PRO A 75 -19.66 2.76 6.11
N GLN A 76 -19.53 4.04 5.73
CA GLN A 76 -20.56 5.08 5.92
C GLN A 76 -21.84 4.87 5.12
N ASP A 77 -21.83 4.01 4.09
CA ASP A 77 -23.02 3.71 3.30
C ASP A 77 -24.01 2.79 4.08
N HIS A 78 -23.61 2.29 5.26
CA HIS A 78 -24.32 1.28 6.06
C HIS A 78 -24.40 1.63 7.55
N GLU A 79 -24.88 2.85 7.89
CA GLU A 79 -25.02 3.32 9.29
C GLU A 79 -25.85 2.42 10.23
N ASN A 80 -26.60 1.44 9.71
CA ASN A 80 -27.55 0.62 10.51
C ASN A 80 -27.29 -0.89 10.50
N ASP A 81 -26.20 -1.40 9.90
CA ASP A 81 -25.99 -2.85 9.81
C ASP A 81 -24.59 -3.26 10.31
N TYR A 82 -24.52 -3.53 11.61
CA TYR A 82 -23.29 -3.89 12.34
C TYR A 82 -22.67 -5.23 11.85
N GLU A 83 -23.39 -5.98 11.00
CA GLU A 83 -22.96 -7.29 10.47
C GLU A 83 -22.60 -7.25 8.96
N PHE A 84 -22.88 -6.14 8.27
CA PHE A 84 -22.73 -6.05 6.83
C PHE A 84 -21.26 -5.82 6.40
N CYS A 85 -20.61 -6.88 5.95
CA CYS A 85 -19.22 -6.82 5.49
C CYS A 85 -19.13 -6.82 3.96
N SER A 86 -18.78 -5.67 3.38
CA SER A 86 -18.56 -5.53 1.92
C SER A 86 -17.53 -6.53 1.38
N ALA A 87 -16.50 -6.86 2.15
CA ALA A 87 -15.51 -7.87 1.78
C ALA A 87 -16.08 -9.29 1.79
N ARG A 88 -16.98 -9.62 2.73
CA ARG A 88 -17.68 -10.92 2.75
C ARG A 88 -18.58 -11.05 1.53
N LYS A 89 -19.30 -9.99 1.16
CA LYS A 89 -20.12 -9.96 -0.06
C LYS A 89 -19.28 -10.17 -1.32
N ALA A 90 -18.16 -9.46 -1.43
CA ALA A 90 -17.21 -9.67 -2.53
C ALA A 90 -16.76 -11.14 -2.63
N GLN A 91 -16.51 -11.80 -1.49
CA GLN A 91 -16.19 -13.21 -1.43
C GLN A 91 -17.37 -14.13 -1.83
N GLU A 92 -18.57 -13.89 -1.30
CA GLU A 92 -19.79 -14.66 -1.65
C GLU A 92 -20.04 -14.65 -3.17
N ILE A 93 -19.80 -13.51 -3.82
CA ILE A 93 -19.94 -13.37 -5.27
C ILE A 93 -18.85 -14.14 -6.03
N LEU A 94 -17.61 -14.16 -5.53
CA LEU A 94 -16.56 -15.00 -6.09
C LEU A 94 -16.90 -16.49 -5.96
N GLU A 95 -17.43 -16.92 -4.82
CA GLU A 95 -17.87 -18.30 -4.59
C GLU A 95 -19.02 -18.68 -5.54
N ARG A 96 -19.99 -17.78 -5.75
CA ARG A 96 -21.05 -17.95 -6.77
C ARG A 96 -20.45 -18.10 -8.18
N MET A 97 -19.47 -17.28 -8.52
CA MET A 97 -18.78 -17.35 -9.81
C MET A 97 -18.04 -18.68 -10.00
N GLU A 98 -17.38 -19.19 -8.95
CA GLU A 98 -16.75 -20.51 -8.94
C GLU A 98 -17.75 -21.65 -9.12
N GLN A 99 -18.92 -21.58 -8.45
CA GLN A 99 -19.99 -22.57 -8.57
C GLN A 99 -20.55 -22.62 -10.00
N CYS A 100 -20.80 -21.46 -10.62
CA CYS A 100 -21.23 -21.41 -12.02
C CYS A 100 -20.21 -22.06 -12.96
N TYR A 101 -18.92 -21.79 -12.77
CA TYR A 101 -17.87 -22.41 -13.57
C TYR A 101 -17.78 -23.92 -13.33
N ALA A 102 -17.89 -24.38 -12.08
CA ALA A 102 -17.91 -25.80 -11.73
C ALA A 102 -19.12 -26.54 -12.31
N ALA A 103 -20.26 -25.86 -12.47
CA ALA A 103 -21.44 -26.37 -13.15
C ALA A 103 -21.31 -26.44 -14.69
N GLY A 104 -20.13 -26.09 -15.25
CA GLY A 104 -19.84 -26.15 -16.68
C GLY A 104 -20.00 -24.81 -17.41
N ASP A 105 -20.32 -23.72 -16.71
CA ASP A 105 -20.44 -22.41 -17.35
C ASP A 105 -19.08 -21.73 -17.54
N LEU A 106 -18.49 -21.95 -18.72
CA LEU A 106 -17.20 -21.36 -19.08
C LEU A 106 -17.20 -19.82 -19.14
N SER A 107 -18.35 -19.16 -19.29
CA SER A 107 -18.39 -17.68 -19.27
C SER A 107 -18.14 -17.08 -17.89
N CYS A 108 -18.33 -17.87 -16.82
CA CYS A 108 -18.12 -17.45 -15.44
C CYS A 108 -16.74 -17.84 -14.89
N LYS A 109 -15.76 -18.15 -15.75
CA LYS A 109 -14.42 -18.59 -15.33
C LYS A 109 -13.70 -17.57 -14.42
N PRO A 110 -13.41 -17.91 -13.14
CA PRO A 110 -12.63 -17.05 -12.24
C PRO A 110 -11.19 -16.90 -12.73
N THR A 111 -10.62 -15.70 -12.55
CA THR A 111 -9.23 -15.38 -12.93
C THR A 111 -8.52 -14.65 -11.79
N THR A 112 -7.21 -14.42 -11.92
CA THR A 112 -6.42 -13.59 -10.99
C THR A 112 -7.07 -12.23 -10.70
N ILE A 113 -7.82 -11.65 -11.65
CA ILE A 113 -8.58 -10.39 -11.44
C ILE A 113 -9.67 -10.58 -10.38
N SER A 114 -10.45 -11.66 -10.48
CA SER A 114 -11.55 -11.98 -9.57
C SER A 114 -11.06 -12.14 -8.13
N TYR A 115 -9.98 -12.90 -7.93
CA TYR A 115 -9.41 -13.10 -6.59
C TYR A 115 -8.73 -11.83 -6.06
N ASN A 116 -7.99 -11.10 -6.89
CA ASN A 116 -7.36 -9.84 -6.47
C ASN A 116 -8.39 -8.80 -6.04
N ALA A 117 -9.58 -8.77 -6.65
CA ALA A 117 -10.65 -7.88 -6.23
C ALA A 117 -11.20 -8.23 -4.83
N VAL A 118 -11.31 -9.52 -4.50
CA VAL A 118 -11.69 -9.97 -3.13
C VAL A 118 -10.58 -9.69 -2.11
N ILE A 119 -9.32 -9.95 -2.47
CA ILE A 119 -8.16 -9.63 -1.62
C ILE A 119 -8.12 -8.12 -1.33
N ASP A 120 -8.34 -7.29 -2.34
CA ASP A 120 -8.40 -5.83 -2.21
C ASP A 120 -9.58 -5.38 -1.33
N ALA A 121 -10.75 -6.04 -1.45
CA ALA A 121 -11.90 -5.78 -0.57
C ALA A 121 -11.56 -6.03 0.91
N TYR A 122 -10.88 -7.15 1.21
CA TYR A 122 -10.40 -7.43 2.56
C TYR A 122 -9.30 -6.45 2.99
N ALA A 123 -8.34 -6.13 2.14
CA ALA A 123 -7.25 -5.19 2.48
C ALA A 123 -7.72 -3.76 2.79
N LYS A 124 -8.90 -3.37 2.27
CA LYS A 124 -9.57 -2.09 2.57
C LYS A 124 -10.50 -2.16 3.78
N SER A 125 -10.83 -3.35 4.25
CA SER A 125 -11.70 -3.55 5.41
C SER A 125 -10.97 -3.18 6.70
N SER A 126 -11.69 -2.57 7.64
CA SER A 126 -11.18 -2.25 8.98
C SER A 126 -11.40 -3.39 9.99
N ARG A 127 -11.81 -4.58 9.53
CA ARG A 127 -12.02 -5.74 10.40
C ARG A 127 -10.70 -6.34 10.86
N GLU A 128 -10.69 -6.88 12.07
CA GLU A 128 -9.52 -7.54 12.66
C GLU A 128 -9.09 -8.81 11.91
N ASP A 129 -10.05 -9.57 11.37
CA ASP A 129 -9.82 -10.79 10.60
C ASP A 129 -9.46 -10.53 9.12
N ALA A 130 -9.48 -9.26 8.68
CA ALA A 130 -9.40 -8.94 7.27
C ALA A 130 -8.06 -9.37 6.62
N ALA A 131 -6.94 -9.15 7.31
CA ALA A 131 -5.62 -9.53 6.81
C ALA A 131 -5.48 -11.07 6.70
N GLU A 132 -6.02 -11.81 7.66
CA GLU A 132 -6.01 -13.27 7.66
C GLU A 132 -6.88 -13.82 6.53
N ARG A 133 -8.06 -13.26 6.32
CA ARG A 133 -8.95 -13.62 5.20
C ARG A 133 -8.29 -13.33 3.85
N ALA A 134 -7.65 -12.17 3.69
CA ALA A 134 -6.90 -11.83 2.48
C ALA A 134 -5.78 -12.86 2.20
N GLU A 135 -5.05 -13.28 3.24
CA GLU A 135 -4.02 -14.31 3.13
C GLU A 135 -4.60 -15.69 2.76
N GLN A 136 -5.74 -16.08 3.36
CA GLN A 136 -6.42 -17.35 3.03
C GLN A 136 -6.79 -17.40 1.54
N ILE A 137 -7.31 -16.29 0.98
CA ILE A 137 -7.63 -16.19 -0.44
C ILE A 137 -6.36 -16.30 -1.31
N LEU A 138 -5.26 -15.64 -0.94
CA LEU A 138 -3.98 -15.76 -1.64
C LEU A 138 -3.44 -17.19 -1.63
N ARG A 139 -3.49 -17.88 -0.47
CA ARG A 139 -3.07 -19.29 -0.36
C ARG A 139 -3.94 -20.20 -1.22
N ARG A 140 -5.27 -19.95 -1.26
CA ARG A 140 -6.21 -20.65 -2.14
C ARG A 140 -5.86 -20.47 -3.61
N MET A 141 -5.51 -19.26 -4.05
CA MET A 141 -5.02 -19.02 -5.42
C MET A 141 -3.78 -19.86 -5.73
N GLY A 142 -2.84 -19.93 -4.81
CA GLY A 142 -1.63 -20.76 -4.95
C GLY A 142 -1.93 -22.26 -5.08
N HIS A 143 -2.89 -22.76 -4.30
CA HIS A 143 -3.35 -24.16 -4.40
C HIS A 143 -3.99 -24.45 -5.76
N LEU A 144 -4.96 -23.63 -6.17
CA LEU A 144 -5.67 -23.79 -7.45
C LEU A 144 -4.70 -23.73 -8.64
N TYR A 145 -3.69 -22.85 -8.58
CA TYR A 145 -2.65 -22.78 -9.59
C TYR A 145 -1.85 -24.09 -9.68
N LYS A 146 -1.48 -24.70 -8.54
CA LYS A 146 -0.80 -26.00 -8.50
C LYS A 146 -1.68 -27.15 -9.03
N GLU A 147 -3.00 -27.05 -8.88
CA GLU A 147 -3.97 -27.98 -9.46
C GLU A 147 -4.19 -27.78 -10.97
N GLY A 148 -3.44 -26.88 -11.62
CA GLY A 148 -3.49 -26.66 -13.07
C GLY A 148 -4.40 -25.50 -13.51
N ARG A 149 -4.97 -24.73 -12.59
CA ARG A 149 -5.75 -23.52 -12.92
C ARG A 149 -4.83 -22.33 -13.22
N ALA A 150 -4.19 -22.36 -14.39
CA ALA A 150 -3.22 -21.34 -14.80
C ALA A 150 -3.76 -19.89 -14.76
N ASP A 151 -5.06 -19.68 -15.02
CA ASP A 151 -5.69 -18.35 -15.03
C ASP A 151 -5.83 -17.70 -13.63
N ILE A 152 -5.57 -18.45 -12.55
CA ILE A 152 -5.71 -18.01 -11.16
C ILE A 152 -4.32 -17.80 -10.50
N ARG A 153 -3.26 -17.76 -11.31
CA ARG A 153 -1.88 -17.59 -10.83
C ARG A 153 -1.75 -16.33 -9.94
N PRO A 154 -1.28 -16.46 -8.68
CA PRO A 154 -0.90 -15.32 -7.87
C PRO A 154 0.16 -14.45 -8.57
N ASN A 155 0.12 -13.14 -8.35
CA ASN A 155 1.11 -12.23 -8.89
C ASN A 155 1.60 -11.19 -7.86
N THR A 156 2.54 -10.32 -8.23
CA THR A 156 3.08 -9.26 -7.38
C THR A 156 1.99 -8.39 -6.75
N ARG A 157 0.91 -8.11 -7.49
CA ARG A 157 -0.24 -7.39 -6.93
C ARG A 157 -0.95 -8.19 -5.85
N SER A 158 -1.18 -9.49 -6.06
CA SER A 158 -1.80 -10.37 -5.06
C SER A 158 -1.01 -10.34 -3.74
N PHE A 159 0.30 -10.54 -3.80
CA PHE A 159 1.19 -10.52 -2.63
C PHE A 159 1.26 -9.14 -1.97
N ASN A 160 1.54 -8.08 -2.72
CA ASN A 160 1.65 -6.73 -2.18
C ASN A 160 0.36 -6.28 -1.48
N THR A 161 -0.81 -6.70 -2.01
CA THR A 161 -2.10 -6.36 -1.38
C THR A 161 -2.26 -7.04 -0.02
N VAL A 162 -1.90 -8.33 0.12
CA VAL A 162 -1.97 -9.04 1.40
C VAL A 162 -0.91 -8.55 2.39
N ILE A 163 0.32 -8.30 1.93
CA ILE A 163 1.41 -7.75 2.77
C ILE A 163 0.98 -6.38 3.33
N ASN A 164 0.38 -5.54 2.50
CA ASN A 164 -0.16 -4.24 2.92
C ASN A 164 -1.35 -4.38 3.88
N ALA A 165 -2.20 -5.39 3.70
CA ALA A 165 -3.29 -5.67 4.64
C ALA A 165 -2.75 -6.04 6.03
N TRP A 166 -1.75 -6.93 6.10
CA TRP A 166 -1.07 -7.24 7.37
C TRP A 166 -0.42 -6.01 7.99
N ALA A 167 0.35 -5.24 7.20
CA ALA A 167 1.04 -4.04 7.68
C ALA A 167 0.11 -2.93 8.21
N LYS A 168 -1.17 -2.97 7.84
CA LYS A 168 -2.22 -2.03 8.29
C LYS A 168 -3.18 -2.61 9.33
N SER A 169 -3.11 -3.90 9.61
CA SER A 169 -4.06 -4.60 10.50
C SER A 169 -4.01 -4.14 11.96
N GLY A 170 -2.95 -3.44 12.37
CA GLY A 170 -2.76 -3.02 13.76
C GLY A 170 -2.34 -4.15 14.70
N ARG A 171 -2.12 -5.39 14.21
CA ARG A 171 -1.72 -6.57 15.00
C ARG A 171 -0.24 -6.59 15.45
N GLY A 172 0.42 -5.44 15.45
CA GLY A 172 1.77 -5.26 15.98
C GLY A 172 2.81 -6.24 15.43
N ASP A 173 3.32 -7.12 16.31
CA ASP A 173 4.40 -8.05 16.02
C ASP A 173 4.01 -9.12 15.00
N GLU A 174 2.82 -9.69 15.15
CA GLU A 174 2.30 -10.71 14.24
C GLU A 174 2.17 -10.15 12.81
N ALA A 175 1.74 -8.90 12.67
CA ALA A 175 1.66 -8.24 11.37
C ALA A 175 3.03 -8.14 10.68
N ALA A 176 4.08 -7.84 11.43
CA ALA A 176 5.44 -7.77 10.88
C ALA A 176 5.99 -9.15 10.50
N GLU A 177 5.74 -10.16 11.32
CA GLU A 177 6.14 -11.55 11.02
C GLU A 177 5.42 -12.11 9.80
N LYS A 178 4.10 -11.94 9.71
CA LYS A 178 3.32 -12.36 8.54
C LYS A 178 3.72 -11.63 7.27
N ALA A 179 4.00 -10.33 7.35
CA ALA A 179 4.50 -9.56 6.22
C ALA A 179 5.87 -10.09 5.74
N GLN A 180 6.76 -10.46 6.67
CA GLN A 180 8.04 -11.09 6.36
C GLN A 180 7.86 -12.47 5.71
N ASP A 181 7.05 -13.36 6.31
CA ASP A 181 6.79 -14.70 5.80
C ASP A 181 6.27 -14.68 4.35
N LEU A 182 5.41 -13.70 4.04
CA LEU A 182 4.87 -13.51 2.69
C LEU A 182 5.93 -13.00 1.71
N LEU A 183 6.83 -12.09 2.13
CA LEU A 183 7.96 -11.66 1.31
C LEU A 183 8.94 -12.82 1.07
N ASP A 184 9.23 -13.64 2.08
CA ASP A 184 10.11 -14.81 1.95
C ASP A 184 9.50 -15.87 1.03
N MET A 185 8.18 -16.08 1.12
CA MET A 185 7.45 -16.94 0.19
C MET A 185 7.49 -16.39 -1.23
N MET A 186 7.27 -15.09 -1.40
CA MET A 186 7.31 -14.41 -2.70
C MET A 186 8.70 -14.52 -3.35
N THR A 187 9.76 -14.35 -2.56
CA THR A 187 11.16 -14.47 -2.99
C THR A 187 11.47 -15.90 -3.42
N ARG A 188 11.10 -16.90 -2.60
CA ARG A 188 11.25 -18.33 -2.96
C ARG A 188 10.53 -18.68 -4.25
N LEU A 189 9.28 -18.24 -4.42
CA LEU A 189 8.51 -18.52 -5.65
C LEU A 189 9.11 -17.83 -6.89
N TYR A 190 9.75 -16.68 -6.72
CA TYR A 190 10.47 -16.01 -7.78
C TYR A 190 11.73 -16.78 -8.18
N GLU A 191 12.55 -17.21 -7.20
CA GLU A 191 13.80 -17.94 -7.41
C GLU A 191 13.58 -19.36 -7.95
N GLU A 192 12.66 -20.13 -7.38
CA GLU A 192 12.41 -21.54 -7.77
C GLU A 192 11.83 -21.67 -9.18
N GLY A 193 11.02 -20.70 -9.60
CA GLY A 193 10.28 -20.75 -10.86
C GLY A 193 10.80 -19.81 -11.95
N ASN A 194 11.83 -19.00 -11.66
CA ASN A 194 12.20 -17.80 -12.42
C ASN A 194 10.98 -17.03 -12.91
N ASN A 195 10.08 -16.73 -11.98
CA ASN A 195 8.72 -16.35 -12.30
C ASN A 195 8.49 -14.85 -12.16
N ASP A 196 8.60 -14.12 -13.27
CA ASP A 196 8.35 -12.68 -13.35
C ASP A 196 6.97 -12.24 -12.83
N THR A 197 5.99 -13.15 -12.73
CA THR A 197 4.65 -12.78 -12.21
C THR A 197 4.62 -12.49 -10.71
N VAL A 198 5.54 -13.07 -9.91
CA VAL A 198 5.57 -12.95 -8.43
C VAL A 198 6.85 -12.30 -7.93
N ARG A 199 7.48 -11.45 -8.75
CA ARG A 199 8.75 -10.80 -8.44
C ARG A 199 8.59 -9.71 -7.37
N PRO A 200 9.30 -9.78 -6.23
CA PRO A 200 9.30 -8.71 -5.22
C PRO A 200 9.82 -7.40 -5.81
N ASP A 201 9.26 -6.26 -5.39
CA ASP A 201 9.71 -4.93 -5.82
C ASP A 201 10.00 -4.03 -4.61
N VAL A 202 10.49 -2.81 -4.87
CA VAL A 202 10.76 -1.81 -3.82
C VAL A 202 9.52 -1.59 -2.94
N HIS A 203 8.31 -1.65 -3.50
CA HIS A 203 7.09 -1.47 -2.74
C HIS A 203 6.85 -2.64 -1.78
N THR A 204 7.12 -3.89 -2.20
CA THR A 204 7.08 -5.06 -1.33
C THR A 204 7.99 -4.86 -0.10
N PHE A 205 9.27 -4.55 -0.32
CA PHE A 205 10.25 -4.33 0.76
C PHE A 205 9.86 -3.16 1.67
N CYS A 206 9.49 -2.01 1.10
CA CYS A 206 9.03 -0.85 1.88
C CYS A 206 7.85 -1.19 2.78
N THR A 207 6.92 -2.02 2.31
CA THR A 207 5.71 -2.36 3.06
C THR A 207 6.05 -3.25 4.26
N VAL A 208 6.94 -4.24 4.08
CA VAL A 208 7.43 -5.09 5.18
C VAL A 208 8.24 -4.28 6.19
N ILE A 209 9.13 -3.40 5.73
CA ILE A 209 9.91 -2.51 6.61
C ILE A 209 8.98 -1.61 7.44
N ASN A 210 7.92 -1.07 6.84
CA ASN A 210 6.92 -0.28 7.56
C ASN A 210 6.11 -1.12 8.56
N ALA A 211 5.87 -2.41 8.29
CA ALA A 211 5.26 -3.32 9.25
C ALA A 211 6.17 -3.49 10.49
N PHE A 212 7.48 -3.68 10.29
CA PHE A 212 8.46 -3.67 11.38
C PHE A 212 8.47 -2.35 12.14
N ALA A 213 8.41 -1.20 11.46
CA ALA A 213 8.40 0.09 12.14
C ALA A 213 7.23 0.23 13.14
N ARG A 214 6.07 -0.36 12.81
CA ARG A 214 4.85 -0.35 13.63
C ARG A 214 4.78 -1.44 14.70
N SER A 215 5.67 -2.45 14.66
CA SER A 215 5.69 -3.51 15.67
C SER A 215 6.44 -3.08 16.94
N GLN A 216 6.37 -3.90 17.99
CA GLN A 216 7.13 -3.76 19.24
C GLN A 216 8.27 -4.78 19.35
N LEU A 217 8.56 -5.50 18.27
CA LEU A 217 9.67 -6.44 18.18
C LEU A 217 11.01 -5.78 18.51
N ARG A 218 11.82 -6.49 19.30
CA ARG A 218 13.23 -6.15 19.53
C ARG A 218 14.03 -6.22 18.24
N TYR A 219 15.10 -5.42 18.16
CA TYR A 219 15.98 -5.34 17.00
C TYR A 219 15.27 -5.00 15.69
N LYS A 220 14.06 -4.41 15.72
CA LYS A 220 13.30 -4.07 14.51
C LYS A 220 14.03 -3.09 13.59
N ALA A 221 14.84 -2.19 14.12
CA ALA A 221 15.70 -1.31 13.33
C ALA A 221 16.71 -2.12 12.50
N GLU A 222 17.32 -3.14 13.10
CA GLU A 222 18.28 -4.00 12.41
C GLU A 222 17.59 -4.91 11.40
N ARG A 223 16.43 -5.49 11.73
CA ARG A 223 15.62 -6.26 10.78
C ARG A 223 15.20 -5.41 9.57
N ALA A 224 14.70 -4.20 9.80
CA ALA A 224 14.36 -3.24 8.75
C ALA A 224 15.56 -2.89 7.86
N ASN A 225 16.73 -2.63 8.48
CA ASN A 225 17.95 -2.31 7.74
C ASN A 225 18.49 -3.51 6.94
N ASN A 226 18.37 -4.74 7.47
CA ASN A 226 18.77 -5.95 6.76
C ASN A 226 17.90 -6.16 5.51
N LEU A 227 16.59 -5.96 5.59
CA LEU A 227 15.71 -6.01 4.42
C LEU A 227 16.06 -4.97 3.36
N PHE A 228 16.32 -3.74 3.78
CA PHE A 228 16.78 -2.70 2.86
C PHE A 228 18.10 -3.09 2.20
N ARG A 229 19.04 -3.65 2.96
CA ARG A 229 20.33 -4.10 2.43
C ARG A 229 20.16 -5.24 1.43
N THR A 230 19.34 -6.25 1.75
CA THR A 230 19.00 -7.32 0.80
C THR A 230 18.44 -6.78 -0.51
N MET A 231 17.50 -5.83 -0.43
CA MET A 231 16.94 -5.16 -1.61
C MET A 231 18.01 -4.38 -2.41
N LYS A 232 18.87 -3.62 -1.72
CA LYS A 232 19.95 -2.83 -2.33
C LYS A 232 21.00 -3.71 -2.99
N ASP A 233 21.45 -4.75 -2.29
CA ASP A 233 22.45 -5.69 -2.80
C ASP A 233 21.91 -6.40 -4.05
N ALA A 234 20.65 -6.84 -4.05
CA ALA A 234 20.00 -7.43 -5.22
C ALA A 234 19.80 -6.44 -6.39
N TYR A 235 19.71 -5.14 -6.13
CA TYR A 235 19.74 -4.09 -7.17
C TYR A 235 21.13 -3.87 -7.77
N GLU A 236 22.16 -3.98 -6.94
CA GLU A 236 23.57 -3.75 -7.32
C GLU A 236 24.23 -4.99 -7.95
N MET A 237 23.70 -6.18 -7.71
CA MET A 237 24.13 -7.42 -8.37
C MET A 237 23.95 -7.31 -9.90
N ASP A 238 25.07 -7.30 -10.61
CA ASP A 238 25.14 -7.30 -12.07
C ASP A 238 25.13 -8.75 -12.56
N GLU A 239 24.13 -9.14 -13.36
CA GLU A 239 23.94 -10.54 -13.71
C GLU A 239 25.07 -11.16 -14.57
N ASN A 240 26.02 -10.40 -15.12
CA ASN A 240 27.19 -10.97 -15.84
C ASN A 240 28.27 -9.93 -16.23
N GLY A 241 28.75 -9.08 -15.30
CA GLY A 241 29.96 -8.25 -15.50
C GLY A 241 29.96 -7.39 -16.79
N GLY A 242 28.78 -7.01 -17.27
CA GLY A 242 28.53 -6.47 -18.60
C GLY A 242 27.40 -5.47 -18.55
N ARG A 243 27.73 -4.20 -18.81
CA ARG A 243 26.84 -3.01 -18.85
C ARG A 243 25.33 -3.28 -18.66
N LYS A 244 24.90 -3.05 -17.42
CA LYS A 244 23.60 -2.45 -17.02
C LYS A 244 22.36 -3.17 -17.56
N ASN A 245 21.94 -4.22 -16.87
CA ASN A 245 20.52 -4.37 -16.59
C ASN A 245 20.34 -4.43 -15.07
N LYS A 246 20.64 -3.31 -14.38
CA LYS A 246 20.35 -3.19 -12.93
C LYS A 246 18.91 -3.63 -12.71
N ASN A 247 18.64 -4.42 -11.67
CA ASN A 247 17.29 -4.84 -11.29
C ASN A 247 16.42 -3.62 -10.92
N GLY A 248 15.95 -2.87 -11.93
CA GLY A 248 15.40 -1.53 -11.75
C GLY A 248 14.13 -1.50 -10.89
N HIS A 249 13.44 -2.64 -10.82
CA HIS A 249 12.29 -2.86 -9.96
C HIS A 249 12.64 -2.94 -8.46
N LEU A 250 13.92 -3.12 -8.12
CA LEU A 250 14.49 -3.09 -6.76
C LEU A 250 15.32 -1.82 -6.49
N ARG A 251 15.38 -0.88 -7.44
CA ARG A 251 16.14 0.36 -7.29
C ARG A 251 15.71 1.10 -6.01
N PRO A 252 16.57 1.24 -5.00
CA PRO A 252 16.22 1.92 -3.77
C PRO A 252 15.72 3.35 -4.04
N ASN A 253 14.95 3.91 -3.11
CA ASN A 253 14.47 5.28 -3.20
C ASN A 253 14.35 5.90 -1.80
N VAL A 254 14.06 7.20 -1.76
CA VAL A 254 13.91 7.98 -0.52
C VAL A 254 12.87 7.35 0.42
N VAL A 255 11.78 6.79 -0.13
CA VAL A 255 10.71 6.13 0.66
C VAL A 255 11.25 4.91 1.41
N ALA A 256 12.08 4.09 0.78
CA ALA A 256 12.68 2.91 1.41
C ALA A 256 13.62 3.30 2.56
N VAL A 257 14.43 4.35 2.38
CA VAL A 257 15.32 4.89 3.42
C VAL A 257 14.51 5.44 4.58
N ASN A 258 13.47 6.24 4.29
CA ASN A 258 12.56 6.79 5.30
C ASN A 258 11.84 5.69 6.09
N ALA A 259 11.46 4.57 5.45
CA ALA A 259 10.86 3.44 6.13
C ALA A 259 11.81 2.80 7.16
N VAL A 260 13.10 2.65 6.83
CA VAL A 260 14.12 2.16 7.78
C VAL A 260 14.32 3.15 8.93
N MET A 261 14.48 4.44 8.63
CA MET A 261 14.63 5.46 9.67
C MET A 261 13.41 5.54 10.59
N ASN A 262 12.21 5.32 10.06
CA ASN A 262 11.00 5.25 10.87
C ASN A 262 11.05 4.03 11.82
N ALA A 263 11.56 2.88 11.36
CA ALA A 263 11.78 1.72 12.24
C ALA A 263 12.79 2.03 13.35
N CYS A 264 13.87 2.75 13.04
CA CYS A 264 14.83 3.25 14.03
C CYS A 264 14.19 4.20 15.05
N ALA A 265 13.35 5.13 14.60
CA ALA A 265 12.71 6.11 15.47
C ALA A 265 11.79 5.46 16.50
N TYR A 266 11.13 4.36 16.11
CA TYR A 266 10.19 3.65 16.96
C TYR A 266 10.80 2.46 17.72
N THR A 267 12.10 2.19 17.61
CA THR A 267 12.78 1.17 18.42
C THR A 267 12.49 1.41 19.89
N ALA A 268 12.13 0.34 20.61
CA ALA A 268 11.75 0.43 22.01
C ALA A 268 12.88 1.05 22.84
N GLY A 269 12.55 2.06 23.65
CA GLY A 269 13.50 2.64 24.59
C GLY A 269 13.82 1.69 25.73
N GLY A 270 14.97 1.90 26.38
CA GLY A 270 15.38 1.16 27.58
C GLY A 270 16.54 0.19 27.39
N ASP A 271 16.87 -0.18 26.14
CA ASP A 271 18.12 -0.88 25.82
C ASP A 271 19.08 0.06 25.08
N ILE A 272 20.13 0.49 25.78
CA ILE A 272 21.14 1.42 25.26
C ILE A 272 21.82 0.86 24.01
N GLN A 273 22.00 -0.46 23.90
CA GLN A 273 22.61 -1.08 22.74
C GLN A 273 21.68 -0.98 21.53
N GLU A 274 20.39 -1.27 21.68
CA GLU A 274 19.41 -1.13 20.60
C GLU A 274 19.24 0.34 20.18
N GLN A 275 19.24 1.28 21.13
CA GLN A 275 19.14 2.72 20.86
C GLN A 275 20.35 3.25 20.07
N ASN A 276 21.56 2.93 20.52
CA ASN A 276 22.80 3.28 19.81
C ASN A 276 22.80 2.68 18.40
N ARG A 277 22.40 1.41 18.28
CA ARG A 277 22.32 0.73 17.00
C ARG A 277 21.30 1.37 16.05
N ALA A 278 20.13 1.75 16.55
CA ALA A 278 19.11 2.46 15.78
C ALA A 278 19.63 3.82 15.27
N MET A 279 20.37 4.56 16.10
CA MET A 279 20.98 5.84 15.73
C MET A 279 22.08 5.67 14.67
N GLU A 280 22.96 4.67 14.82
CA GLU A 280 23.99 4.33 13.84
C GLU A 280 23.40 3.99 12.46
N ILE A 281 22.36 3.15 12.46
CA ILE A 281 21.65 2.76 11.24
C ILE A 281 21.05 4.00 10.56
N ALA A 282 20.34 4.85 11.31
CA ALA A 282 19.73 6.05 10.77
C ALA A 282 20.77 7.01 10.17
N HIS A 283 21.88 7.25 10.88
CA HIS A 283 22.97 8.10 10.38
C HIS A 283 23.58 7.55 9.09
N LYS A 284 23.84 6.24 9.05
CA LYS A 284 24.36 5.57 7.85
C LYS A 284 23.36 5.67 6.70
N ARG A 285 22.06 5.49 6.93
CA ARG A 285 21.01 5.56 5.90
C ARG A 285 20.87 6.97 5.32
N LEU A 286 20.95 8.01 6.16
CA LEU A 286 20.95 9.40 5.71
C LEU A 286 22.17 9.68 4.81
N LYS A 287 23.38 9.32 5.26
CA LYS A 287 24.60 9.51 4.49
C LYS A 287 24.61 8.71 3.18
N ASP A 288 24.22 7.44 3.22
CA ASP A 288 24.10 6.61 2.02
C ASP A 288 23.12 7.21 1.00
N LEU A 289 22.03 7.85 1.45
CA LEU A 289 21.07 8.50 0.56
C LEU A 289 21.68 9.73 -0.11
N GLU A 290 22.44 10.54 0.62
CA GLU A 290 23.14 11.72 0.10
C GLU A 290 24.18 11.38 -0.96
N ASP A 291 24.91 10.28 -0.75
CA ASP A 291 25.93 9.79 -1.66
C ASP A 291 25.36 8.93 -2.81
N SER A 292 24.03 8.70 -2.84
CA SER A 292 23.41 7.76 -3.78
C SER A 292 23.09 8.35 -5.16
N ASP A 293 22.94 7.47 -6.15
CA ASP A 293 22.38 7.80 -7.47
C ASP A 293 20.83 7.71 -7.49
N TYR A 294 20.19 7.44 -6.35
CA TYR A 294 18.79 7.04 -6.29
C TYR A 294 17.84 7.93 -5.50
N GLY A 295 18.35 8.99 -4.88
CA GLY A 295 17.55 10.06 -4.32
C GLY A 295 18.41 11.04 -3.53
N SER A 296 17.75 12.07 -3.02
CA SER A 296 18.34 13.01 -2.06
C SER A 296 17.38 13.12 -0.86
N PRO A 297 17.89 13.47 0.34
CA PRO A 297 17.02 13.70 1.50
C PRO A 297 15.91 14.71 1.21
N ASP A 298 14.68 14.38 1.62
CA ASP A 298 13.53 15.27 1.55
C ASP A 298 13.07 15.72 2.95
N GLN A 299 12.04 16.56 3.01
CA GLN A 299 11.44 16.98 4.28
C GLN A 299 11.04 15.82 5.20
N ILE A 300 10.64 14.68 4.63
CA ILE A 300 10.24 13.49 5.40
C ILE A 300 11.50 12.80 5.93
N THR A 301 12.58 12.75 5.15
CA THR A 301 13.90 12.26 5.57
C THR A 301 14.41 13.06 6.77
N TYR A 302 14.49 14.38 6.65
CA TYR A 302 14.99 15.23 7.73
C TYR A 302 14.11 15.18 8.98
N GLY A 303 12.79 15.30 8.81
CA GLY A 303 11.86 15.19 9.93
C GLY A 303 11.91 13.82 10.62
N THR A 304 12.01 12.73 9.86
CA THR A 304 12.14 11.39 10.45
C THR A 304 13.49 11.20 11.15
N PHE A 305 14.58 11.74 10.61
CA PHE A 305 15.89 11.68 11.25
C PHE A 305 15.92 12.43 12.59
N LEU A 306 15.35 13.65 12.63
CA LEU A 306 15.17 14.38 13.89
C LEU A 306 14.39 13.55 14.89
N LYS A 307 13.30 12.92 14.47
CA LYS A 307 12.53 12.00 15.34
C LYS A 307 13.36 10.82 15.87
N VAL A 308 14.29 10.27 15.08
CA VAL A 308 15.25 9.26 15.58
C VAL A 308 16.09 9.85 16.71
N CYS A 309 16.67 11.04 16.52
CA CYS A 309 17.41 11.73 17.57
C CYS A 309 16.55 12.01 18.82
N ALA A 310 15.26 12.31 18.64
CA ALA A 310 14.33 12.58 19.74
C ALA A 310 14.19 11.38 20.68
N ASN A 311 14.04 10.21 20.07
CA ASN A 311 13.65 8.98 20.77
C ASN A 311 14.85 8.12 21.18
N GLN A 312 15.95 8.20 20.44
CA GLN A 312 17.11 7.31 20.59
C GLN A 312 18.30 7.99 21.26
N MET A 313 18.27 9.31 21.48
CA MET A 313 19.34 10.04 22.18
C MET A 313 18.83 10.72 23.46
N PRO A 314 19.60 10.67 24.56
CA PRO A 314 19.29 11.45 25.76
C PRO A 314 19.39 12.96 25.48
N GLU A 315 18.75 13.77 26.32
CA GLU A 315 18.90 15.22 26.29
C GLU A 315 20.31 15.62 26.71
N CYS A 316 21.14 15.97 25.74
CA CYS A 316 22.53 16.38 25.95
C CYS A 316 22.99 17.34 24.85
N ASN A 317 24.13 17.99 25.08
CA ASN A 317 24.71 18.94 24.13
C ASN A 317 24.98 18.31 22.76
N SER A 318 25.38 17.03 22.71
CA SER A 318 25.60 16.31 21.45
C SER A 318 24.31 16.17 20.64
N ARG A 319 23.16 15.94 21.31
CA ARG A 319 21.85 15.91 20.64
C ARG A 319 21.50 17.28 20.05
N GLN A 320 21.74 18.36 20.79
CA GLN A 320 21.50 19.73 20.31
C GLN A 320 22.35 20.08 19.08
N GLN A 321 23.64 19.71 19.08
CA GLN A 321 24.53 19.89 17.92
C GLN A 321 24.04 19.13 16.69
N ILE A 322 23.53 17.91 16.86
CA ILE A 322 22.97 17.14 15.74
C ILE A 322 21.69 17.79 15.22
N ILE A 323 20.80 18.25 16.10
CA ILE A 323 19.58 18.98 15.72
C ILE A 323 19.93 20.22 14.88
N GLU A 324 20.87 21.04 15.35
CA GLU A 324 21.33 22.23 14.64
C GLU A 324 21.90 21.88 13.26
N ASN A 325 22.80 20.89 13.19
CA ASN A 325 23.41 20.46 11.93
C ASN A 325 22.38 19.96 10.92
N ILE A 326 21.40 19.17 11.37
CA ILE A 326 20.34 18.63 10.52
C ILE A 326 19.39 19.72 10.06
N PHE A 327 19.02 20.65 10.95
CA PHE A 327 18.20 21.79 10.57
C PHE A 327 18.90 22.67 9.52
N GLN A 328 20.15 23.05 9.76
CA GLN A 328 20.96 23.82 8.80
C GLN A 328 21.12 23.09 7.46
N LYS A 329 21.13 21.75 7.47
CA LYS A 329 21.14 20.99 6.23
C LYS A 329 19.80 21.05 5.51
N SER A 330 18.70 20.88 6.24
CA SER A 330 17.35 20.99 5.68
C SER A 330 17.06 22.39 5.10
N THR A 331 17.61 23.47 5.71
CA THR A 331 17.49 24.83 5.17
C THR A 331 18.29 25.00 3.87
N ARG A 332 19.52 24.48 3.81
CA ARG A 332 20.35 24.49 2.58
C ARG A 332 19.71 23.73 1.43
N ASP A 333 19.06 22.61 1.74
CA ASP A 333 18.42 21.75 0.75
C ASP A 333 17.02 22.25 0.36
N GLY A 334 16.50 23.30 1.01
CA GLY A 334 15.15 23.80 0.79
C GLY A 334 14.05 22.83 1.21
N GLN A 335 14.32 22.00 2.23
CA GLN A 335 13.49 20.89 2.70
C GLN A 335 12.94 21.09 4.13
N VAL A 336 12.84 22.32 4.61
CA VAL A 336 12.17 22.62 5.89
C VAL A 336 10.66 22.49 5.72
N GLY A 337 10.15 21.29 5.96
CA GLY A 337 8.72 21.00 5.97
C GLY A 337 8.10 20.99 7.37
N ASN A 338 6.77 20.85 7.41
CA ASN A 338 6.01 20.82 8.67
C ASN A 338 6.50 19.74 9.65
N LEU A 339 6.95 18.58 9.17
CA LEU A 339 7.49 17.52 10.04
C LEU A 339 8.80 17.95 10.72
N VAL A 340 9.67 18.69 10.02
CA VAL A 340 10.92 19.21 10.58
C VAL A 340 10.61 20.18 11.72
N LEU A 341 9.69 21.12 11.50
CA LEU A 341 9.26 22.09 12.51
C LEU A 341 8.61 21.42 13.72
N GLN A 342 7.71 20.46 13.49
CA GLN A 342 7.09 19.69 14.57
C GLN A 342 8.13 18.96 15.44
N GLN A 343 9.13 18.32 14.82
CA GLN A 343 10.17 17.64 15.60
C GLN A 343 11.07 18.64 16.35
N LEU A 344 11.39 19.79 15.76
CA LEU A 344 12.15 20.83 16.46
C LEU A 344 11.42 21.35 17.70
N GLN A 345 10.12 21.58 17.61
CA GLN A 345 9.30 22.02 18.74
C GLN A 345 9.29 21.00 19.89
N ILE A 346 9.28 19.70 19.55
CA ILE A 346 9.26 18.61 20.55
C ILE A 346 10.66 18.40 21.18
N MET A 347 11.73 18.62 20.42
CA MET A 347 13.08 18.16 20.78
C MET A 347 14.03 19.23 21.31
N GLY A 348 13.83 20.48 20.90
CA GLY A 348 14.76 21.57 21.20
C GLY A 348 14.40 22.27 22.51
N PRO A 349 15.38 22.68 23.33
CA PRO A 349 15.14 23.75 24.29
C PRO A 349 14.53 24.96 23.58
N SER A 350 13.63 25.68 24.23
CA SER A 350 12.99 26.87 23.65
C SER A 350 14.00 27.88 23.09
N ASP A 351 15.14 28.04 23.75
CA ASP A 351 16.24 28.90 23.29
C ASP A 351 16.85 28.42 21.97
N LEU A 352 17.02 27.10 21.79
CA LEU A 352 17.55 26.53 20.54
C LEU A 352 16.52 26.68 19.41
N TYR A 353 15.24 26.48 19.70
CA TYR A 353 14.18 26.68 18.72
C TYR A 353 14.18 28.13 18.21
N PHE A 354 14.23 29.09 19.12
CA PHE A 354 14.33 30.51 18.79
C PHE A 354 15.61 30.84 18.02
N GLN A 355 16.76 30.30 18.43
CA GLN A 355 18.02 30.51 17.72
C GLN A 355 17.98 30.02 16.27
N LEU A 356 17.35 28.86 16.03
CA LEU A 356 17.29 28.25 14.70
C LEU A 356 16.25 28.90 13.80
N THR A 357 15.08 29.23 14.35
CA THR A 357 13.92 29.70 13.54
C THR A 357 13.73 31.21 13.56
N GLY A 358 14.20 31.90 14.60
CA GLY A 358 13.87 33.30 14.87
C GLY A 358 12.49 33.51 15.52
N HIS A 359 11.79 32.43 15.88
CA HIS A 359 10.43 32.43 16.41
C HIS A 359 10.34 31.71 17.75
N TYR A 360 9.37 32.10 18.57
CA TYR A 360 9.07 31.39 19.81
C TYR A 360 8.24 30.14 19.51
N VAL A 361 8.32 29.12 20.38
CA VAL A 361 7.59 27.86 20.19
C VAL A 361 6.07 28.11 20.20
N GLU A 362 5.63 29.09 20.99
CA GLU A 362 4.24 29.51 21.15
C GLU A 362 3.65 30.15 19.86
N ASP A 363 4.49 30.62 18.94
CA ASP A 363 4.05 31.29 17.72
C ASP A 363 3.37 30.32 16.74
N ASN A 364 3.54 28.99 16.92
CA ASN A 364 2.94 27.95 16.07
C ASN A 364 3.15 28.15 14.56
N ILE A 365 4.35 28.60 14.19
CA ILE A 365 4.71 28.90 12.80
C ILE A 365 4.52 27.69 11.88
N GLN A 366 4.08 27.96 10.66
CA GLN A 366 4.08 27.02 9.55
C GLN A 366 5.31 27.24 8.67
N MET A 367 5.58 26.31 7.74
CA MET A 367 6.74 26.46 6.84
C MET A 367 6.66 27.74 6.00
N GLU A 368 5.46 28.22 5.67
CA GLU A 368 5.23 29.44 4.88
C GLU A 368 5.65 30.73 5.61
N ASP A 369 5.78 30.68 6.94
CA ASP A 369 6.23 31.81 7.75
C ASP A 369 7.77 31.96 7.72
N LEU A 370 8.48 30.95 7.20
CA LEU A 370 9.93 30.91 7.09
C LEU A 370 10.42 31.40 5.72
N PRO A 371 11.71 31.78 5.59
CA PRO A 371 12.31 32.18 4.32
C PRO A 371 12.01 31.15 3.21
N LYS A 372 11.55 31.62 2.05
CA LYS A 372 11.10 30.76 0.96
C LYS A 372 12.19 29.78 0.49
N GLU A 373 13.46 30.20 0.60
CA GLU A 373 14.62 29.39 0.26
C GLU A 373 14.68 28.11 1.11
N TRP A 374 14.17 28.14 2.34
CA TRP A 374 14.23 27.01 3.28
C TRP A 374 13.23 25.91 2.96
N TRP A 375 12.15 26.20 2.22
CA TRP A 375 11.10 25.24 1.88
C TRP A 375 10.83 25.17 0.37
N CYS A 376 11.68 25.76 -0.47
CA CYS A 376 11.45 25.84 -1.91
C CYS A 376 11.38 24.47 -2.63
N ASN A 377 11.94 23.42 -2.03
CA ASN A 377 11.93 22.06 -2.56
C ASN A 377 10.95 21.13 -1.83
N VAL A 378 10.12 21.67 -0.92
CA VAL A 378 9.06 20.93 -0.22
C VAL A 378 7.92 20.64 -1.19
N VAL A 379 7.59 19.35 -1.36
CA VAL A 379 6.46 18.91 -2.17
C VAL A 379 5.36 18.36 -1.26
N GLU A 380 4.25 19.08 -1.12
CA GLU A 380 3.05 18.59 -0.44
C GLU A 380 2.16 17.73 -1.35
N ASP A 381 1.47 16.74 -0.74
CA ASP A 381 0.66 15.70 -1.38
C ASP A 381 -0.43 16.20 -2.37
N LYS A 382 -0.76 17.50 -2.38
CA LYS A 382 -1.75 18.08 -3.31
C LYS A 382 -1.36 17.95 -4.79
N TRP A 383 -0.08 17.82 -5.12
CA TRP A 383 0.39 17.71 -6.51
C TRP A 383 0.45 16.27 -7.05
N ARG A 384 0.19 15.25 -6.23
CA ARG A 384 0.17 13.84 -6.67
C ARG A 384 -1.13 13.40 -7.36
N ARG A 385 -2.16 14.27 -7.42
CA ARG A 385 -3.42 14.02 -8.14
C ARG A 385 -3.67 15.06 -9.24
N ARG A 386 -2.89 15.02 -10.33
CA ARG A 386 -3.28 15.35 -11.72
C ARG A 386 -2.03 15.52 -12.60
N ARG A 387 -1.73 14.51 -13.40
CA ARG A 387 -1.36 14.69 -14.80
C ARG A 387 -2.26 13.78 -15.62
N HIS A 388 -3.53 14.18 -15.77
CA HIS A 388 -4.17 13.94 -17.05
C HIS A 388 -3.48 14.90 -18.00
N VAL A 389 -2.75 14.32 -18.95
CA VAL A 389 -2.09 15.02 -20.03
C VAL A 389 -3.20 15.46 -20.98
N ASP A 390 -3.50 16.76 -20.99
CA ASP A 390 -4.20 17.37 -22.12
C ASP A 390 -3.13 17.67 -23.19
N TYR A 391 -3.24 16.99 -24.33
CA TYR A 391 -2.71 17.43 -25.63
C TYR A 391 -3.90 17.66 -26.56
#